data_AF-A0A0C9R355-F1
#
_entry.id   AF-A0A0C9R355-F1
#
_cell.length_a   1.000
_cell.length_b   1.000
_cell.length_c   1.000
_cell.angle_alpha   90.00
_cell.angle_beta   90.00
_cell.angle_gamma   90.00
#
_symmetry.space_group_name_H-M   'P 1'
#
loop_
_entity.id
_entity.type
_entity.pdbx_description
1 polymer ?
#
loop_
_entity_poly.entity_id
_entity_poly.type
_entity_poly.pdbx_seq_one_letter_code
_entity_poly.pdbx_strand_id
1 'polypeptide(L)'
;PRFDIVVSAFTLFELPDRKSRLQAILALWRKTENYLVLVEQGTHAGFKIINEARDLILHLIESSSKREDDPQGYIFSPCPHEFKCPKISVDNGIPCNFQASYIPLSLKDARITRKERYSYVVFKKGKTHE
;
A
#
# COMPACT_ATOMS: atom_id res chain seq x y z
N PRO A 1 19.06 1.93 -10.38
CA PRO A 1 18.88 0.54 -9.91
C PRO A 1 17.39 0.26 -9.66
N ARG A 2 16.95 -0.95 -10.00
CA ARG A 2 15.64 -1.51 -9.62
C ARG A 2 15.87 -2.58 -8.54
N PHE A 3 14.86 -2.85 -7.72
CA PHE A 3 14.94 -3.75 -6.57
C PHE A 3 13.79 -4.75 -6.59
N ASP A 4 14.06 -6.02 -6.27
CA ASP A 4 13.05 -7.07 -6.24
C ASP A 4 11.87 -6.72 -5.33
N ILE A 5 12.16 -6.14 -4.16
CA ILE A 5 11.15 -5.72 -3.19
C ILE A 5 11.44 -4.28 -2.76
N VAL A 6 10.43 -3.42 -2.86
CA VAL A 6 10.45 -2.05 -2.35
C VAL A 6 9.38 -1.94 -1.28
N VAL A 7 9.76 -1.44 -0.09
CA VAL A 7 8.86 -1.30 1.05
C VAL A 7 8.81 0.15 1.50
N SER A 8 7.60 0.66 1.74
CA SER A 8 7.34 1.92 2.43
C SER A 8 6.39 1.60 3.58
N ALA A 9 6.88 1.66 4.81
CA ALA A 9 6.11 1.30 5.99
C ALA A 9 6.07 2.46 6.98
N PHE A 10 4.89 3.03 7.18
CA PHE A 10 4.61 4.14 8.12
C PHE A 10 5.37 5.43 7.81
N THR A 11 5.62 5.73 6.53
CA THR A 11 6.41 6.88 6.09
C THR A 11 5.69 7.83 5.14
N LEU A 12 4.63 7.38 4.45
CA LEU A 12 3.89 8.22 3.51
C LEU A 12 3.14 9.34 4.25
N PHE A 13 2.78 9.11 5.51
CA PHE A 13 2.18 10.12 6.39
C PHE A 13 3.15 11.25 6.76
N GLU A 14 4.46 10.97 6.78
CA GLU A 14 5.50 11.91 7.20
C GLU A 14 5.87 12.90 6.09
N LEU A 15 5.39 12.68 4.87
CA LEU A 15 5.65 13.56 3.74
C LEU A 15 4.84 14.85 3.86
N PRO A 16 5.45 16.01 3.55
CA PRO A 16 4.92 17.33 3.93
C PRO A 16 3.58 17.65 3.28
N ASP A 17 3.31 17.07 2.10
CA ASP A 17 2.12 17.35 1.33
C ASP A 17 1.76 16.21 0.37
N ARG A 18 0.57 16.31 -0.22
CA ARG A 18 0.04 15.34 -1.18
C ARG A 18 0.91 15.17 -2.42
N LYS A 19 1.46 16.26 -2.97
CA LYS A 19 2.29 16.21 -4.19
C LYS A 19 3.57 15.44 -3.91
N SER A 20 4.25 15.75 -2.82
CA SER A 20 5.46 15.05 -2.35
C SER A 20 5.20 13.56 -2.15
N ARG A 21 4.04 13.20 -1.58
CA ARG A 21 3.61 11.82 -1.41
C ARG A 21 3.38 11.07 -2.73
N LEU A 22 2.64 11.66 -3.67
CA LEU A 22 2.42 11.05 -4.98
C LEU A 22 3.73 10.87 -5.76
N GLN A 23 4.63 11.86 -5.68
CA GLN A 23 5.97 11.77 -6.28
C GLN A 23 6.80 10.64 -5.68
N ALA A 24 6.78 10.49 -4.35
CA ALA A 24 7.44 9.38 -3.66
C ALA A 24 6.88 8.02 -4.11
N ILE A 25 5.56 7.85 -4.13
CA ILE A 25 4.90 6.61 -4.59
C ILE A 25 5.30 6.28 -6.03
N LEU A 26 5.32 7.27 -6.93
CA LEU A 26 5.78 7.11 -8.31
C LEU A 26 7.25 6.67 -8.39
N ALA A 27 8.11 7.26 -7.59
CA ALA A 27 9.53 6.91 -7.54
C ALA A 27 9.74 5.48 -7.02
N LEU A 28 9.00 5.07 -5.98
CA LEU A 28 9.02 3.72 -5.41
C LEU A 28 8.58 2.69 -6.47
N TRP A 29 7.46 2.95 -7.16
CA TRP A 29 6.99 2.08 -8.24
C TRP A 29 8.02 1.93 -9.35
N ARG A 30 8.63 3.02 -9.83
CA ARG A 30 9.67 2.97 -10.87
C ARG A 30 10.91 2.17 -10.44
N LYS A 31 11.26 2.19 -9.15
CA LYS A 31 12.37 1.43 -8.59
C LYS A 31 12.04 -0.03 -8.27
N THR A 32 10.78 -0.44 -8.35
CA THR A 32 10.35 -1.81 -8.07
C THR A 32 10.58 -2.71 -9.28
N GLU A 33 11.13 -3.89 -9.07
CA GLU A 33 11.21 -4.98 -10.05
C GLU A 33 10.05 -5.96 -9.88
N ASN A 34 9.84 -6.52 -8.67
CA ASN A 34 8.78 -7.50 -8.43
C ASN A 34 7.66 -6.97 -7.53
N TYR A 35 7.94 -6.62 -6.26
CA TYR A 35 6.90 -6.28 -5.28
C TYR A 35 7.07 -4.88 -4.69
N LEU A 36 5.99 -4.10 -4.72
CA LEU A 36 5.88 -2.83 -3.98
C LEU A 36 4.93 -3.04 -2.81
N VAL A 37 5.44 -2.91 -1.59
CA VAL A 37 4.68 -3.05 -0.34
C VAL A 37 4.52 -1.69 0.30
N LEU A 38 3.29 -1.22 0.44
CA LEU A 38 2.96 0.02 1.13
C LEU A 38 2.17 -0.31 2.39
N VAL A 39 2.60 0.20 3.54
CA VAL A 39 1.95 0.01 4.84
C VAL A 39 1.82 1.35 5.53
N GLU A 40 0.65 1.60 6.11
CA GLU A 40 0.37 2.78 6.91
C GLU A 40 -0.45 2.45 8.15
N GLN A 41 -0.55 3.41 9.07
CA GLN A 41 -1.39 3.28 10.25
C GLN A 41 -2.83 2.91 9.86
N GLY A 42 -3.44 2.00 10.62
CA GLY A 42 -4.81 1.52 10.37
C GLY A 42 -5.90 2.51 10.77
N THR A 43 -5.59 3.81 10.76
CA THR A 43 -6.56 4.90 10.96
C THR A 43 -7.30 5.18 9.64
N HIS A 44 -8.37 5.96 9.72
CA HIS A 44 -9.08 6.41 8.51
C HIS A 44 -8.18 7.24 7.57
N ALA A 45 -7.24 8.01 8.13
CA ALA A 45 -6.29 8.78 7.36
C ALA A 45 -5.25 7.90 6.66
N GLY A 46 -4.69 6.90 7.35
CA GLY A 46 -3.77 5.94 6.73
C GLY A 46 -4.44 5.09 5.65
N PHE A 47 -5.69 4.67 5.87
CA PHE A 47 -6.51 4.03 4.84
C PHE A 47 -6.71 4.91 3.59
N LYS A 48 -6.96 6.21 3.75
CA LYS A 48 -7.07 7.16 2.63
C LYS A 48 -5.76 7.27 1.85
N ILE A 49 -4.61 7.32 2.53
CA ILE A 49 -3.29 7.34 1.88
C ILE A 49 -3.04 6.06 1.08
N ILE A 50 -3.35 4.89 1.64
CA ILE A 50 -3.20 3.62 0.94
C ILE A 50 -4.11 3.54 -0.28
N ASN A 51 -5.34 4.04 -0.22
CA ASN A 51 -6.22 4.11 -1.39
C ASN A 51 -5.73 5.10 -2.44
N GLU A 52 -5.19 6.24 -2.03
CA GLU A 52 -4.59 7.19 -2.97
C GLU A 52 -3.42 6.56 -3.74
N ALA A 53 -2.55 5.82 -3.03
CA ALA A 53 -1.46 5.08 -3.66
C ALA A 53 -2.02 4.00 -4.60
N ARG A 54 -3.06 3.27 -4.17
CA ARG A 54 -3.76 2.28 -4.98
C ARG A 54 -4.28 2.84 -6.28
N ASP A 55 -5.01 3.94 -6.23
CA ASP A 55 -5.62 4.54 -7.42
C ASP A 55 -4.54 5.10 -8.37
N LEU A 56 -3.47 5.70 -7.82
CA LEU A 56 -2.34 6.17 -8.62
C LEU A 56 -1.65 5.03 -9.37
N ILE A 57 -1.27 3.95 -8.69
CA ILE A 57 -0.53 2.84 -9.31
C ILE A 57 -1.39 2.09 -10.31
N LEU A 58 -2.66 1.83 -10.01
CA LEU A 58 -3.59 1.20 -10.96
C LEU A 58 -3.78 2.04 -12.22
N HIS A 59 -3.89 3.37 -12.09
CA HIS A 59 -3.96 4.26 -13.24
C HIS A 59 -2.68 4.23 -14.10
N LEU A 60 -1.51 4.12 -13.46
CA LEU A 60 -0.24 3.94 -14.18
C LEU A 60 -0.21 2.61 -14.94
N ILE A 61 -0.66 1.51 -14.32
CA ILE A 61 -0.74 0.19 -14.95
C ILE A 61 -1.70 0.21 -16.15
N GLU A 62 -2.88 0.82 -16.01
CA GLU A 62 -3.87 0.90 -17.09
C GLU A 62 -3.37 1.75 -18.27
N SER A 63 -2.66 2.85 -17.99
CA SER A 63 -2.08 3.71 -19.02
C SER A 63 -0.84 3.11 -19.71
N SER A 64 -0.05 2.31 -18.99
CA SER A 64 1.14 1.61 -19.50
C SER A 64 0.78 0.41 -20.37
N SER A 65 -0.34 -0.26 -20.10
CA SER A 65 -0.85 -1.43 -20.85
C SER A 65 -1.14 -1.16 -22.34
N LYS A 66 -1.06 0.10 -22.79
CA LYS A 66 -1.21 0.51 -24.20
C LYS A 66 0.11 0.47 -24.99
N ARG A 67 1.24 0.15 -24.34
CA ARG A 67 2.57 0.05 -24.96
C ARG A 67 3.10 -1.36 -24.69
N GLU A 68 3.58 -2.05 -25.73
CA GLU A 68 4.01 -3.46 -25.65
C GLU A 68 5.17 -3.72 -24.66
N ASP A 69 5.96 -2.69 -24.34
CA ASP A 69 7.22 -2.80 -23.57
C ASP A 69 7.13 -2.30 -22.11
N ASP A 70 5.95 -1.85 -21.67
CA ASP A 70 5.80 -1.22 -20.35
C ASP A 70 5.40 -2.27 -19.28
N PRO A 71 5.89 -2.16 -18.03
CA PRO A 71 5.71 -3.21 -17.05
C PRO A 71 4.24 -3.30 -16.65
N GLN A 72 3.62 -4.42 -17.02
CA GLN A 72 2.34 -4.85 -16.48
C GLN A 72 2.45 -4.99 -14.95
N GLY A 73 1.33 -4.89 -14.27
CA GLY A 73 1.28 -5.12 -12.83
C GLY A 73 -0.15 -5.27 -12.36
N TYR A 74 -0.32 -5.71 -11.13
CA TYR A 74 -1.62 -5.95 -10.53
C TYR A 74 -1.56 -5.84 -9.01
N ILE A 75 -2.72 -5.74 -8.36
CA ILE A 75 -2.79 -5.85 -6.90
C ILE A 75 -2.58 -7.30 -6.50
N PHE A 76 -1.46 -7.57 -5.84
CA PHE A 76 -1.17 -8.89 -5.28
C PHE A 76 -1.97 -9.14 -3.99
N SER A 77 -2.11 -8.12 -3.14
CA SER A 77 -2.91 -8.18 -1.91
C SER A 77 -3.20 -6.77 -1.36
N PRO A 78 -4.15 -6.58 -0.43
CA PRO A 78 -5.14 -7.55 0.06
C PRO A 78 -6.40 -7.65 -0.81
N CYS A 79 -6.69 -6.62 -1.60
CA CYS A 79 -7.92 -6.57 -2.39
C CYS A 79 -7.81 -7.54 -3.57
N PRO A 80 -8.77 -8.46 -3.76
CA PRO A 80 -8.79 -9.36 -4.92
C PRO A 80 -9.32 -8.68 -6.19
N HIS A 81 -9.60 -7.38 -6.12
CA HIS A 81 -10.20 -6.60 -7.18
C HIS A 81 -9.41 -5.32 -7.44
N GLU A 82 -9.51 -4.81 -8.66
CA GLU A 82 -8.84 -3.58 -9.11
C GLU A 82 -9.81 -2.38 -9.21
N PHE A 83 -11.12 -2.61 -9.11
CA PHE A 83 -12.12 -1.53 -9.01
C PHE A 83 -11.94 -0.68 -7.76
N LYS A 84 -12.53 0.52 -7.73
CA LYS A 84 -12.55 1.41 -6.56
C LYS A 84 -12.95 0.65 -5.29
N CYS A 85 -12.20 0.84 -4.19
CA CYS A 85 -12.49 0.16 -2.93
C CYS A 85 -13.90 0.48 -2.44
N PRO A 86 -14.78 -0.51 -2.18
CA PRO A 86 -16.13 -0.21 -1.70
C PRO A 86 -16.13 0.52 -0.35
N LYS A 87 -15.13 0.23 0.51
CA LYS A 87 -14.98 0.91 1.81
C LYS A 87 -14.56 2.37 1.74
N ILE A 88 -14.05 2.86 0.60
CA ILE A 88 -13.75 4.30 0.45
C ILE A 88 -15.02 5.10 0.12
N SER A 89 -16.01 4.45 -0.49
CA SER A 89 -17.26 5.08 -0.93
C SER A 89 -18.32 5.11 0.15
N VAL A 90 -18.22 4.21 1.14
CA VAL A 90 -19.13 4.17 2.29
C VAL A 90 -18.60 5.11 3.36
N ASP A 91 -19.24 6.26 3.55
CA ASP A 91 -18.87 7.26 4.58
C ASP A 91 -19.38 6.86 5.98
N ASN A 92 -19.10 5.63 6.39
CA ASN A 92 -19.42 5.14 7.74
C ASN A 92 -18.22 5.24 8.69
N GLY A 93 -17.12 5.85 8.24
CA GLY A 93 -15.88 6.00 9.01
C GLY A 93 -15.07 4.71 9.19
N ILE A 94 -15.47 3.57 8.64
CA ILE A 94 -14.81 2.27 8.85
C ILE A 94 -13.74 2.01 7.77
N PRO A 95 -12.43 2.10 8.09
CA PRO A 95 -11.38 1.83 7.12
C PRO A 95 -11.29 0.35 6.69
N CYS A 96 -10.67 0.09 5.54
CA CYS A 96 -10.10 -1.21 5.24
C CYS A 96 -8.73 -1.32 5.92
N ASN A 97 -8.70 -1.96 7.09
CA ASN A 97 -7.49 -2.18 7.87
C ASN A 97 -7.46 -3.61 8.42
N PHE A 98 -6.30 -3.96 8.95
CA PHE A 98 -5.98 -5.24 9.55
C PHE A 98 -5.43 -4.98 10.95
N GLN A 99 -5.26 -6.05 11.73
CA GLN A 99 -4.77 -5.95 13.09
C GLN A 99 -3.72 -7.03 13.35
N ALA A 100 -2.54 -6.62 13.78
CA ALA A 100 -1.47 -7.50 14.25
C ALA A 100 -1.41 -7.46 15.78
N SER A 101 -1.17 -8.62 16.39
CA SER A 101 -0.90 -8.69 17.84
C SER A 101 0.60 -8.80 18.06
N TYR A 102 1.13 -8.09 19.05
CA TYR A 102 2.56 -8.10 19.39
C TYR A 102 2.75 -8.06 20.90
N ILE A 103 3.90 -8.55 21.36
CA ILE A 103 4.33 -8.42 22.75
C ILE A 103 5.28 -7.22 22.81
N PRO A 104 4.93 -6.13 23.52
CA PRO A 104 5.80 -4.97 23.63
C PRO A 104 7.07 -5.36 24.39
N LEU A 105 8.18 -4.72 24.03
CA LEU A 105 9.43 -4.84 24.77
C LEU A 105 9.32 -4.06 26.09
N SER A 106 8.60 -4.62 27.07
CA SER A 106 8.53 -4.10 28.44
C SER A 106 9.48 -4.90 29.33
N LEU A 107 10.40 -4.20 30.01
CA LEU A 107 11.26 -4.80 31.04
C LEU A 107 10.46 -5.27 32.27
N LYS A 108 9.22 -4.81 32.45
CA LYS A 108 8.40 -5.07 33.65
C LYS A 108 7.18 -5.97 33.41
N ASP A 109 6.68 -6.04 32.18
CA ASP A 109 5.39 -6.70 31.87
C ASP A 109 5.46 -7.53 30.57
N ALA A 110 6.30 -8.56 30.54
CA ALA A 110 6.50 -9.44 29.39
C ALA A 110 5.26 -10.30 29.01
N ARG A 111 4.09 -10.09 29.61
CA ARG A 111 2.88 -10.90 29.45
C ARG A 111 1.67 -10.18 28.84
N ILE A 112 1.77 -8.89 28.53
CA ILE A 112 0.65 -8.12 27.96
C ILE A 112 0.75 -8.08 26.44
N THR A 113 -0.11 -8.81 25.74
CA THR A 113 -0.25 -8.70 24.29
C THR A 113 -0.95 -7.38 23.92
N ARG A 114 -0.32 -6.60 23.04
CA ARG A 114 -0.91 -5.40 22.43
C ARG A 114 -1.36 -5.68 21.00
N LYS A 115 -2.22 -4.81 20.49
CA LYS A 115 -2.77 -4.89 19.14
C LYS A 115 -2.48 -3.59 18.41
N GLU A 116 -2.03 -3.69 17.17
CA GLU A 116 -1.80 -2.55 16.29
C GLU A 116 -2.58 -2.73 15.00
N ARG A 117 -3.22 -1.65 14.56
CA ARG A 117 -3.98 -1.64 13.30
C ARG A 117 -3.14 -1.02 12.20
N TYR A 118 -3.20 -1.61 11.02
CA TYR A 118 -2.48 -1.14 9.84
C TYR A 118 -3.35 -1.29 8.58
N SER A 119 -3.13 -0.42 7.60
CA SER A 119 -3.67 -0.56 6.25
C SER A 119 -2.50 -0.80 5.31
N TYR A 120 -2.65 -1.71 4.34
CA TYR A 120 -1.57 -2.03 3.42
C TYR A 120 -2.09 -2.34 2.02
N VAL A 121 -1.20 -2.25 1.04
CA VAL A 121 -1.40 -2.75 -0.32
C VAL A 121 -0.06 -3.28 -0.84
N VAL A 122 -0.12 -4.40 -1.56
CA VAL A 122 1.01 -4.97 -2.28
C VAL A 122 0.68 -5.00 -3.75
N PHE A 123 1.55 -4.38 -4.55
CA PHE A 123 1.52 -4.52 -6.01
C PHE A 123 2.58 -5.52 -6.43
N LYS A 124 2.27 -6.29 -7.46
CA LYS A 124 3.25 -7.09 -8.18
C LYS A 124 3.40 -6.55 -9.59
N LYS A 125 4.64 -6.41 -10.06
CA LYS A 125 4.98 -6.18 -11.47
C LYS A 125 5.11 -7.49 -12.21
N GLY A 126 4.85 -7.44 -13.51
CA GLY A 126 4.77 -8.59 -14.39
C GLY A 126 3.32 -8.99 -14.68
N LYS A 127 3.18 -10.03 -15.50
CA LYS A 127 1.89 -10.61 -15.85
C LYS A 127 1.23 -11.21 -14.61
N THR A 128 -0.08 -11.03 -14.48
CA THR A 128 -0.90 -11.80 -13.56
C THR A 128 -0.67 -13.28 -13.88
N HIS A 129 -0.17 -14.07 -12.93
CA HIS A 129 0.08 -15.49 -13.15
C HIS A 129 -1.22 -16.20 -13.58
N GLU A 130 -1.10 -17.05 -14.60
CA GLU A 130 -1.90 -18.27 -14.79
C GLU A 130 -1.81 -19.17 -13.55
#